data_AF-A0A6G3ZD03-F1
#
_entry.id   AF-A0A6G3ZD03-F1
#
_cell.length_a   1.000
_cell.length_b   1.000
_cell.length_c   1.000
_cell.angle_alpha   90.00
_cell.angle_beta   90.00
_cell.angle_gamma   90.00
#
_symmetry.space_group_name_H-M   'P 1'
#
loop_
_entity.id
_entity.type
_entity.pdbx_description
1 polymer ?
#
loop_
_entity_poly.entity_id
_entity_poly.type
_entity_poly.pdbx_seq_one_letter_code
_entity_poly.pdbx_strand_id
1 'polypeptide(L)'
;EGGAKSASLSIMVGGPQAAFDRALPIFEKMGKNIVRIGEAGSGQVTKACNQIVVGMTIQGVAEALTLARKSGVDVARVREALMGGFAQSRILDVHGQRFLDGNFEPGFKIKLHRKDMNIALQTGKELSVPLPGSDLVATQMDALITRGDGELDHSALSLLLEHKHREFDF
;
A
#
# COMPACT_ATOMS: atom_id res chain seq x y z
N GLU A 1 10.43 3.93 -8.89
CA GLU A 1 11.69 3.47 -9.55
C GLU A 1 12.88 3.24 -8.59
N GLY A 2 12.84 3.69 -7.33
CA GLY A 2 14.00 3.61 -6.43
C GLY A 2 14.52 2.20 -6.15
N GLY A 3 13.64 1.20 -6.01
CA GLY A 3 14.05 -0.18 -5.72
C GLY A 3 14.87 -0.85 -6.84
N ALA A 4 14.50 -0.62 -8.10
CA ALA A 4 15.22 -1.16 -9.26
C ALA A 4 16.59 -0.48 -9.43
N LYS A 5 16.64 0.86 -9.30
CA LYS A 5 17.89 1.62 -9.40
C LYS A 5 18.89 1.31 -8.27
N SER A 6 18.40 0.89 -7.11
CA SER A 6 19.22 0.54 -5.94
C SER A 6 19.49 -0.95 -5.79
N ALA A 7 19.13 -1.78 -6.78
CA ALA A 7 19.23 -3.24 -6.72
C ALA A 7 18.64 -3.82 -5.42
N SER A 8 17.49 -3.30 -4.98
CA SER A 8 16.84 -3.65 -3.71
C SER A 8 15.41 -4.15 -3.86
N LEU A 9 15.05 -4.60 -5.07
CA LEU A 9 13.73 -5.18 -5.31
C LEU A 9 13.46 -6.39 -4.42
N SER A 10 12.21 -6.51 -3.97
CA SER A 10 11.64 -7.76 -3.50
C SER A 10 11.05 -8.48 -4.71
N ILE A 11 11.54 -9.69 -5.00
CA ILE A 11 11.18 -10.49 -6.18
C ILE A 11 10.50 -11.77 -5.69
N MET A 12 9.23 -11.94 -6.07
CA MET A 12 8.38 -13.08 -5.69
C MET A 12 8.12 -13.90 -6.94
N VAL A 13 8.64 -15.14 -7.00
CA VAL A 13 8.65 -15.93 -8.23
C VAL A 13 7.71 -17.13 -8.13
N GLY A 14 6.84 -17.28 -9.13
CA GLY A 14 6.05 -18.49 -9.36
C GLY A 14 6.55 -19.22 -10.60
N GLY A 15 6.89 -20.50 -10.45
CA GLY A 15 7.37 -21.36 -11.52
C GLY A 15 8.20 -22.54 -10.99
N PRO A 16 8.56 -23.51 -11.85
CA PRO A 16 9.31 -24.69 -11.45
C PRO A 16 10.65 -24.34 -10.80
N GLN A 17 11.08 -25.12 -9.81
CA GLN A 17 12.35 -24.91 -9.10
C GLN A 17 13.54 -24.77 -10.06
N ALA A 18 13.65 -25.65 -11.05
CA ALA A 18 14.74 -25.60 -12.03
C ALA A 18 14.79 -24.30 -12.85
N ALA A 19 13.64 -23.71 -13.16
CA ALA A 19 13.57 -22.42 -13.86
C ALA A 19 13.96 -21.26 -12.93
N PHE A 20 13.53 -21.32 -11.66
CA PHE A 20 13.93 -20.36 -10.64
C PHE A 20 15.44 -20.37 -10.42
N ASP A 21 16.06 -21.54 -10.22
CA ASP A 21 17.50 -21.66 -9.97
C ASP A 21 18.33 -21.10 -11.14
N ARG A 22 17.87 -21.34 -12.37
CA ARG A 22 18.51 -20.79 -13.57
C ARG A 22 18.41 -19.26 -13.66
N ALA A 23 17.31 -18.67 -13.19
CA ALA A 23 17.07 -17.23 -13.24
C ALA A 23 17.64 -16.49 -12.02
N LEU A 24 17.91 -17.19 -10.93
CA LEU A 24 18.36 -16.61 -9.66
C LEU A 24 19.58 -15.68 -9.80
N PRO A 25 20.65 -16.02 -10.55
CA PRO A 25 21.80 -15.12 -10.70
C PRO A 25 21.46 -13.78 -11.34
N ILE A 26 20.38 -13.71 -12.13
CA ILE A 26 19.89 -12.49 -12.76
C ILE A 26 19.06 -11.70 -11.74
N PHE A 27 18.18 -12.37 -10.99
CA PHE A 27 17.38 -11.73 -9.95
C PHE A 27 18.24 -11.09 -8.86
N GLU A 28 19.35 -11.73 -8.47
CA GLU A 28 20.32 -11.22 -7.50
C GLU A 28 21.01 -9.92 -7.92
N LYS A 29 21.00 -9.57 -9.22
CA LYS A 29 21.52 -8.28 -9.68
C LYS A 29 20.55 -7.12 -9.47
N MET A 30 19.27 -7.42 -9.20
CA MET A 30 18.21 -6.41 -9.11
C MET A 30 17.52 -6.39 -7.74
N GLY A 31 17.61 -7.46 -6.96
CA GLY A 31 16.85 -7.65 -5.74
C GLY A 31 17.69 -8.14 -4.56
N LYS A 32 17.18 -7.86 -3.36
CA LYS A 32 17.78 -8.33 -2.09
C LYS A 32 16.93 -9.38 -1.39
N ASN A 33 15.63 -9.44 -1.71
CA ASN A 33 14.71 -10.42 -1.14
C ASN A 33 14.07 -11.20 -2.28
N ILE A 34 14.57 -12.40 -2.57
CA ILE A 34 14.18 -13.21 -3.71
C ILE A 34 13.63 -14.52 -3.19
N VAL A 35 12.34 -14.77 -3.42
CA VAL A 35 11.65 -15.93 -2.84
C VAL A 35 10.87 -16.67 -3.92
N ARG A 36 11.13 -17.97 -4.08
CA ARG A 36 10.25 -18.86 -4.85
C ARG A 36 9.03 -19.18 -3.99
N ILE A 37 7.86 -18.81 -4.48
CA ILE A 37 6.59 -19.00 -3.75
C ILE A 37 6.01 -20.38 -4.04
N GLY A 38 6.10 -20.83 -5.28
CA GLY A 38 5.46 -22.05 -5.74
C GLY A 38 5.44 -22.13 -7.26
N GLU A 39 4.41 -22.78 -7.78
CA GLU A 39 4.24 -23.01 -9.21
C GLU A 39 3.83 -21.74 -9.97
N ALA A 40 3.66 -21.88 -11.29
CA ALA A 40 3.19 -20.79 -12.13
C ALA A 40 1.88 -20.20 -11.59
N GLY A 41 1.79 -18.87 -11.56
CA GLY A 41 0.66 -18.14 -10.97
C GLY A 41 0.87 -17.74 -9.50
N SER A 42 1.65 -18.49 -8.70
CA SER A 42 1.85 -18.18 -7.27
C SER A 42 2.45 -16.79 -7.03
N GLY A 43 3.36 -16.33 -7.91
CA GLY A 43 3.93 -14.97 -7.80
C GLY A 43 2.89 -13.85 -7.95
N GLN A 44 1.89 -14.03 -8.82
CA GLN A 44 0.79 -13.05 -8.99
C GLN A 44 -0.10 -13.02 -7.76
N VAL A 45 -0.43 -14.19 -7.20
CA VAL A 45 -1.20 -14.30 -5.95
C VAL A 45 -0.45 -13.64 -4.81
N THR A 46 0.86 -13.89 -4.67
CA THR A 46 1.67 -13.23 -3.63
C THR A 46 1.69 -11.72 -3.80
N LYS A 47 1.77 -11.22 -5.04
CA LYS A 47 1.68 -9.78 -5.30
C LYS A 47 0.33 -9.23 -4.88
N ALA A 48 -0.78 -9.90 -5.20
CA ALA A 48 -2.11 -9.50 -4.74
C ALA A 48 -2.19 -9.45 -3.20
N CYS A 49 -1.72 -10.49 -2.50
CA CYS A 49 -1.66 -10.52 -1.04
C CYS A 49 -0.85 -9.34 -0.47
N ASN A 50 0.31 -9.05 -1.07
CA ASN A 50 1.13 -7.91 -0.65
C ASN A 50 0.39 -6.59 -0.82
N GLN A 51 -0.31 -6.39 -1.93
CA GLN A 51 -1.02 -5.15 -2.22
C GLN A 51 -2.27 -4.96 -1.35
N ILE A 52 -2.92 -6.05 -0.92
CA ILE A 52 -3.96 -6.02 0.13
C ILE A 52 -3.36 -5.48 1.43
N VAL A 53 -2.26 -6.08 1.92
CA VAL A 53 -1.62 -5.65 3.18
C VAL A 53 -1.20 -4.19 3.11
N VAL A 54 -0.52 -3.78 2.03
CA VAL A 54 -0.09 -2.39 1.82
C VAL A 54 -1.29 -1.44 1.83
N GLY A 55 -2.37 -1.73 1.10
CA GLY A 55 -3.56 -0.87 1.03
C GLY A 55 -4.24 -0.72 2.40
N MET A 56 -4.47 -1.84 3.09
CA MET A 56 -5.11 -1.85 4.40
C MET A 56 -4.28 -1.11 5.45
N THR A 57 -2.95 -1.29 5.44
CA THR A 57 -2.09 -0.57 6.38
C THR A 57 -2.05 0.92 6.11
N ILE A 58 -2.04 1.35 4.84
CA ILE A 58 -2.11 2.78 4.50
C ILE A 58 -3.42 3.37 5.02
N GLN A 59 -4.54 2.68 4.79
CA GLN A 59 -5.84 3.14 5.28
C GLN A 59 -5.86 3.26 6.80
N GLY A 60 -5.36 2.25 7.53
CA GLY A 60 -5.26 2.31 8.98
C GLY A 60 -4.37 3.45 9.50
N VAL A 61 -3.23 3.70 8.84
CA VAL A 61 -2.35 4.84 9.18
C VAL A 61 -3.05 6.17 8.89
N ALA A 62 -3.72 6.29 7.74
CA ALA A 62 -4.46 7.48 7.36
C ALA A 62 -5.56 7.81 8.38
N GLU A 63 -6.34 6.82 8.79
CA GLU A 63 -7.38 6.99 9.82
C GLU A 63 -6.78 7.39 11.17
N ALA A 64 -5.78 6.66 11.66
CA ALA A 64 -5.18 6.92 12.96
C ALA A 64 -4.57 8.33 13.06
N LEU A 65 -3.81 8.75 12.05
CA LEU A 65 -3.15 10.06 12.06
C LEU A 65 -4.14 11.21 11.79
N THR A 66 -5.17 10.99 10.97
CA THR A 66 -6.25 11.97 10.78
C THR A 66 -7.06 12.15 12.06
N LEU A 67 -7.36 11.05 12.76
CA LEU A 67 -8.03 11.10 14.06
C LEU A 67 -7.20 11.90 15.06
N ALA A 68 -5.91 11.59 15.22
CA ALA A 68 -5.01 12.34 16.09
C ALA A 68 -5.02 13.84 15.77
N ARG A 69 -4.92 14.20 14.48
CA ARG A 69 -4.97 15.59 14.00
C ARG A 69 -6.29 16.28 14.39
N LYS A 70 -7.43 15.63 14.12
CA LYS A 70 -8.76 16.19 14.41
C LYS A 70 -9.06 16.25 15.91
N SER A 71 -8.43 15.39 16.71
CA SER A 71 -8.51 15.44 18.18
C SER A 71 -7.59 16.50 18.81
N GLY A 72 -6.81 17.24 18.01
CA GLY A 72 -5.88 18.26 18.51
C GLY A 72 -4.65 17.68 19.22
N VAL A 73 -4.37 16.38 19.03
CA VAL A 73 -3.18 15.73 19.56
C VAL A 73 -2.01 15.92 18.59
N ASP A 74 -0.80 16.08 19.11
CA ASP A 74 0.40 16.14 18.28
C ASP A 74 0.60 14.83 17.50
N VAL A 75 0.36 14.90 16.20
CA VAL A 75 0.42 13.76 15.29
C VAL A 75 1.84 13.19 15.19
N ALA A 76 2.88 14.02 15.28
CA ALA A 76 4.26 13.54 15.24
C ALA A 76 4.57 12.70 16.48
N ARG A 77 4.03 13.12 17.64
CA ARG A 77 4.16 12.39 18.90
C ARG A 77 3.38 11.07 18.89
N VAL A 78 2.19 11.06 18.30
CA VAL A 78 1.42 9.82 18.07
C VAL A 78 2.19 8.87 17.17
N ARG A 79 2.72 9.34 16.03
CA ARG A 79 3.52 8.51 15.13
C ARG A 79 4.70 7.87 15.85
N GLU A 80 5.46 8.64 16.62
CA GLU A 80 6.61 8.10 17.35
C GLU A 80 6.20 7.06 18.40
N ALA A 81 5.11 7.30 19.14
CA ALA A 81 4.59 6.31 20.08
C ALA A 81 4.19 4.99 19.39
N LEU A 82 3.58 5.06 18.21
CA LEU A 82 3.19 3.89 17.43
C LEU A 82 4.39 3.15 16.81
N MET A 83 5.52 3.83 16.58
CA MET A 83 6.74 3.20 16.05
C MET A 83 7.40 2.22 17.03
N GLY A 84 7.08 2.28 18.34
CA GLY A 84 7.64 1.40 19.36
C GLY A 84 6.84 0.11 19.62
N GLY A 85 5.68 -0.07 18.98
CA GLY A 85 4.74 -1.15 19.32
C GLY A 85 4.26 -1.98 18.13
N PHE A 86 3.21 -2.76 18.34
CA PHE A 86 2.60 -3.62 17.30
C PHE A 86 2.05 -2.87 16.09
N ALA A 87 1.81 -1.56 16.22
CA ALA A 87 1.39 -0.69 15.12
C ALA A 87 2.55 -0.35 14.15
N GLN A 88 3.80 -0.65 14.53
CA GLN A 88 4.95 -0.38 13.69
C GLN A 88 4.83 -1.14 12.36
N SER A 89 5.04 -0.42 11.28
CA SER A 89 5.14 -0.97 9.93
C SER A 89 5.99 -0.06 9.07
N ARG A 90 6.53 -0.61 7.95
CA ARG A 90 7.22 0.22 6.95
C ARG A 90 6.31 1.31 6.39
N ILE A 91 5.00 1.06 6.36
CA ILE A 91 4.01 2.02 5.90
C ILE A 91 3.89 3.19 6.88
N LEU A 92 3.79 2.93 8.19
CA LEU A 92 3.78 3.99 9.21
C LEU A 92 5.08 4.81 9.20
N ASP A 93 6.22 4.14 9.02
CA ASP A 93 7.52 4.77 8.92
C ASP A 93 7.57 5.76 7.74
N VAL A 94 7.28 5.29 6.52
CA VAL A 94 7.40 6.12 5.31
C VAL A 94 6.20 7.04 5.11
N HIS A 95 4.99 6.47 5.06
CA HIS A 95 3.79 7.22 4.70
C HIS A 95 3.21 8.01 5.88
N GLY A 96 3.47 7.58 7.12
CA GLY A 96 3.17 8.42 8.28
C GLY A 96 3.99 9.72 8.28
N GLN A 97 5.25 9.69 7.81
CA GLN A 97 6.04 10.91 7.65
C GLN A 97 5.49 11.79 6.52
N ARG A 98 5.15 11.20 5.37
CA ARG A 98 4.49 11.92 4.26
C ARG A 98 3.21 12.63 4.67
N PHE A 99 2.41 11.99 5.52
CA PHE A 99 1.19 12.59 6.10
C PHE A 99 1.49 13.84 6.95
N LEU A 100 2.56 13.80 7.76
CA LEU A 100 3.01 14.95 8.56
C LEU A 100 3.49 16.09 7.66
N ASP A 101 4.25 15.75 6.62
CA ASP A 101 4.85 16.72 5.71
C ASP A 101 3.84 17.29 4.69
N GLY A 102 2.65 16.69 4.58
CA GLY A 102 1.68 16.99 3.50
C GLY A 102 2.23 16.66 2.11
N ASN A 103 3.22 15.77 2.02
CA ASN A 103 3.92 15.45 0.79
C ASN A 103 3.41 14.13 0.17
N PHE A 104 2.62 14.27 -0.89
CA PHE A 104 2.06 13.15 -1.66
C PHE A 104 2.72 12.96 -3.03
N GLU A 105 3.96 13.41 -3.20
CA GLU A 105 4.76 13.10 -4.38
C GLU A 105 4.89 11.57 -4.57
N PRO A 106 4.67 11.06 -5.79
CA PRO A 106 4.44 9.64 -5.99
C PRO A 106 5.70 8.79 -5.78
N GLY A 107 5.67 7.94 -4.74
CA GLY A 107 6.49 6.73 -4.66
C GLY A 107 5.79 5.56 -5.36
N PHE A 108 4.49 5.41 -5.11
CA PHE A 108 3.60 4.48 -5.80
C PHE A 108 2.22 5.11 -6.00
N LYS A 109 1.83 5.32 -7.26
CA LYS A 109 0.64 6.12 -7.62
C LYS A 109 -0.67 5.43 -7.24
N ILE A 110 -1.68 6.21 -6.83
CA ILE A 110 -3.03 5.70 -6.55
C ILE A 110 -3.58 4.87 -7.70
N LYS A 111 -3.50 5.35 -8.95
CA LYS A 111 -4.02 4.60 -10.11
C LYS A 111 -3.35 3.24 -10.32
N LEU A 112 -2.06 3.13 -9.94
CA LEU A 112 -1.32 1.86 -10.05
C LEU A 112 -1.69 0.92 -8.92
N HIS A 113 -1.80 1.41 -7.69
CA HIS A 113 -2.27 0.59 -6.58
C HIS A 113 -3.71 0.14 -6.81
N ARG A 114 -4.58 0.99 -7.36
CA ARG A 114 -5.96 0.63 -7.69
C ARG A 114 -6.04 -0.52 -8.70
N LYS A 115 -5.15 -0.54 -9.70
CA LYS A 115 -5.02 -1.66 -10.65
C LYS A 115 -4.64 -2.95 -9.91
N ASP A 116 -3.68 -2.88 -8.99
CA ASP A 116 -3.29 -4.04 -8.18
C ASP A 116 -4.42 -4.53 -7.27
N MET A 117 -5.19 -3.62 -6.65
CA MET A 117 -6.36 -3.96 -5.85
C MET A 117 -7.44 -4.66 -6.70
N ASN A 118 -7.58 -4.28 -7.97
CA ASN A 118 -8.50 -4.96 -8.89
C ASN A 118 -8.12 -6.44 -9.09
N ILE A 119 -6.83 -6.73 -9.22
CA ILE A 119 -6.33 -8.10 -9.34
C ILE A 119 -6.69 -8.89 -8.07
N ALA A 120 -6.42 -8.30 -6.90
CA ALA A 120 -6.74 -8.93 -5.62
C ALA A 120 -8.24 -9.22 -5.45
N LEU A 121 -9.11 -8.25 -5.76
CA LEU A 121 -10.56 -8.42 -5.69
C LEU A 121 -11.09 -9.47 -6.67
N GLN A 122 -10.57 -9.49 -7.89
CA GLN A 122 -10.95 -10.48 -8.89
C GLN A 122 -10.52 -11.90 -8.47
N THR A 123 -9.29 -12.06 -7.96
CA THR A 123 -8.83 -13.34 -7.40
C THR A 123 -9.67 -13.77 -6.18
N GLY A 124 -10.02 -12.84 -5.30
CA GLY A 124 -10.91 -13.12 -4.17
C GLY A 124 -12.27 -13.63 -4.63
N LYS A 125 -12.85 -13.00 -5.68
CA LYS A 125 -14.10 -13.44 -6.29
C LYS A 125 -14.01 -14.85 -6.89
N GLU A 126 -12.94 -15.14 -7.64
CA GLU A 126 -12.71 -16.46 -8.25
C GLU A 126 -12.56 -17.57 -7.20
N LEU A 127 -11.92 -17.26 -6.07
CA LEU A 127 -11.70 -18.20 -4.97
C LEU A 127 -12.80 -18.19 -3.90
N SER A 128 -13.87 -17.41 -4.09
CA SER A 128 -14.95 -17.22 -3.09
C SER A 128 -14.44 -16.75 -1.72
N VAL A 129 -13.41 -15.89 -1.71
CA VAL A 129 -12.86 -15.24 -0.51
C VAL A 129 -13.37 -13.80 -0.45
N PRO A 130 -14.24 -13.44 0.52
CA PRO A 130 -14.68 -12.06 0.71
C PRO A 130 -13.52 -11.16 1.17
N LEU A 131 -13.32 -10.04 0.49
CA LEU A 131 -12.26 -9.06 0.80
C LEU A 131 -12.84 -7.66 1.10
N PRO A 132 -13.71 -7.50 2.12
CA PRO A 132 -14.46 -6.26 2.35
C PRO A 132 -13.56 -5.04 2.61
N GLY A 133 -12.45 -5.21 3.34
CA GLY A 133 -11.49 -4.12 3.56
C GLY A 133 -10.80 -3.67 2.27
N SER A 134 -10.47 -4.62 1.38
CA SER A 134 -9.87 -4.31 0.08
C SER A 134 -10.84 -3.57 -0.84
N ASP A 135 -12.13 -3.90 -0.78
CA ASP A 135 -13.19 -3.25 -1.54
C ASP A 135 -13.39 -1.79 -1.12
N LEU A 136 -13.38 -1.53 0.20
CA LEU A 136 -13.39 -0.18 0.75
C LEU A 136 -12.21 0.65 0.24
N VAL A 137 -11.00 0.13 0.34
CA VAL A 137 -9.78 0.82 -0.10
C VAL A 137 -9.81 1.07 -1.61
N ALA A 138 -10.28 0.11 -2.41
CA ALA A 138 -10.40 0.28 -3.86
C ALA A 138 -11.40 1.40 -4.21
N THR A 139 -12.54 1.45 -3.52
CA THR A 139 -13.56 2.50 -3.69
C THR A 139 -13.04 3.88 -3.32
N GLN A 140 -12.27 3.99 -2.23
CA GLN A 140 -11.59 5.22 -1.84
C GLN A 140 -10.56 5.67 -2.89
N MET A 141 -9.79 4.73 -3.43
CA MET A 141 -8.87 5.04 -4.54
C MET A 141 -9.62 5.53 -5.78
N ASP A 142 -10.77 4.94 -6.12
CA ASP A 142 -11.61 5.38 -7.23
C ASP A 142 -12.09 6.83 -7.00
N ALA A 143 -12.53 7.17 -5.78
CA ALA A 143 -12.93 8.54 -5.44
C ALA A 143 -11.80 9.57 -5.64
N LEU A 144 -10.56 9.22 -5.28
CA LEU A 144 -9.39 10.09 -5.50
C LEU A 144 -9.05 10.21 -6.98
N ILE A 145 -9.13 9.13 -7.75
CA ILE A 145 -8.93 9.18 -9.20
C ILE A 145 -9.96 10.10 -9.85
N THR A 146 -11.24 10.00 -9.49
CA THR A 146 -12.31 10.87 -10.00
C THR A 146 -12.06 12.34 -9.67
N ARG A 147 -11.44 12.65 -8.52
CA ARG A 147 -11.05 14.01 -8.13
C ARG A 147 -9.81 14.55 -8.84
N GLY A 148 -9.14 13.75 -9.67
CA GLY A 148 -7.88 14.12 -10.34
C GLY A 148 -6.61 13.78 -9.54
N ASP A 149 -6.75 13.14 -8.39
CA ASP A 149 -5.64 12.83 -7.46
C ASP A 149 -4.96 11.46 -7.78
N GLY A 150 -5.30 10.84 -8.92
CA GLY A 150 -4.82 9.50 -9.30
C GLY A 150 -3.30 9.38 -9.52
N GLU A 151 -2.61 10.51 -9.75
CA GLU A 151 -1.15 10.57 -9.90
C GLU A 151 -0.39 10.76 -8.59
N LEU A 152 -1.09 11.08 -7.50
CA LEU A 152 -0.49 11.20 -6.18
C LEU A 152 -0.06 9.84 -5.64
N ASP A 153 0.86 9.86 -4.68
CA ASP A 153 1.21 8.68 -3.90
C ASP A 153 -0.02 8.06 -3.25
N HIS A 154 -0.05 6.73 -3.12
CA HIS A 154 -1.14 6.00 -2.46
C HIS A 154 -1.38 6.38 -0.99
N SER A 155 -0.43 7.06 -0.33
CA SER A 155 -0.67 7.69 0.98
C SER A 155 -1.69 8.83 0.95
N ALA A 156 -2.02 9.37 -0.23
CA ALA A 156 -3.05 10.39 -0.40
C ALA A 156 -4.49 9.89 -0.10
N LEU A 157 -4.67 8.62 0.27
CA LEU A 157 -5.92 8.12 0.87
C LEU A 157 -6.38 8.99 2.04
N SER A 158 -5.45 9.56 2.82
CA SER A 158 -5.79 10.44 3.92
C SER A 158 -6.52 11.72 3.51
N LEU A 159 -6.33 12.20 2.28
CA LEU A 159 -7.02 13.39 1.76
C LEU A 159 -8.54 13.23 1.69
N LEU A 160 -9.06 12.00 1.71
CA LEU A 160 -10.50 11.76 1.82
C LEU A 160 -11.04 12.01 3.23
N LEU A 161 -10.20 11.77 4.25
CA LEU A 161 -10.57 11.84 5.65
C LEU A 161 -10.41 13.25 6.23
N GLU A 162 -9.51 14.03 5.63
CA GLU A 162 -9.20 15.40 6.04
C GLU A 162 -10.22 16.43 5.59
N HIS A 163 -11.11 16.10 4.65
CA HIS A 163 -12.16 17.02 4.23
C HIS A 163 -12.95 17.52 5.44
N LYS A 164 -13.10 18.84 5.51
CA LYS A 164 -13.91 19.49 6.54
C LYS A 164 -15.34 19.00 6.35
N HIS A 165 -15.99 18.56 7.42
CA HIS A 165 -17.44 18.63 7.46
C HIS A 165 -17.81 20.06 7.05
N ARG A 166 -18.65 20.21 6.03
CA ARG A 166 -19.40 21.46 5.89
C ARG A 166 -20.07 21.67 7.25
N GLU A 167 -19.68 22.72 7.96
CA GLU A 167 -20.45 23.20 9.10
C GLU A 167 -21.86 23.43 8.56
N PHE A 168 -22.81 22.60 8.99
CA PHE A 168 -24.20 22.99 8.93
C PHE A 168 -24.36 23.96 10.09
N ASP A 169 -24.23 25.25 9.77
CA ASP A 169 -24.79 26.30 10.62
C ASP A 169 -26.31 26.03 10.71
N PHE A 170 -26.77 25.69 11.92
CA PHE A 170 -28.19 25.67 12.28
C PHE A 170 -28.60 27.04 12.81
#